data_AF-A0A958GH24-F1
#
_entry.id   AF-A0A958GH24-F1
#
_cell.length_a   1.000
_cell.length_b   1.000
_cell.length_c   1.000
_cell.angle_alpha   90.00
_cell.angle_beta   90.00
_cell.angle_gamma   90.00
#
_symmetry.space_group_name_H-M   'P 1'
#
loop_
_entity.id
_entity.type
_entity.pdbx_description
1 polymer ?
#
loop_
_entity_poly.entity_id
_entity_poly.type
_entity_poly.pdbx_seq_one_letter_code
_entity_poly.pdbx_strand_id
1 'polypeptide(L)'
;MSVSFLMGVFGLIGLAYAYFTYQKIEKQPAGNEKMREIAGAIRSGATAFLKRETAYLAVFVGVVFLALWPSLGFETAISYAMGSICSLCAGFAGMKAATAANVRTTQAASENNTSLALMTAFNGGA
;
A
#
# COMPACT_ATOMS: atom_id res chain seq x y z
N MET A 1 -29.33 10.84 -10.11
CA MET A 1 -28.17 10.30 -9.36
C MET A 1 -27.00 11.21 -9.66
N SER A 2 -26.56 12.02 -8.70
CA SER A 2 -25.54 13.06 -8.95
C SER A 2 -24.17 12.45 -9.24
N VAL A 3 -23.37 13.10 -10.09
CA VAL A 3 -22.02 12.65 -10.50
C VAL A 3 -21.12 12.33 -9.30
N SER A 4 -21.31 13.01 -8.16
CA SER A 4 -20.58 12.78 -6.90
C SER A 4 -20.79 11.37 -6.33
N PHE A 5 -21.99 10.80 -6.45
CA PHE A 5 -22.26 9.43 -6.00
C PHE A 5 -21.50 8.40 -6.85
N LEU A 6 -21.45 8.65 -8.16
CA LEU A 6 -20.74 7.79 -9.11
C LEU A 6 -19.24 7.72 -8.80
N MET A 7 -18.63 8.83 -8.38
CA MET A 7 -17.21 8.87 -8.01
C MET A 7 -16.90 8.01 -6.78
N GLY A 8 -17.76 8.06 -5.76
CA GLY A 8 -17.60 7.20 -4.57
C GLY A 8 -17.66 5.71 -4.93
N VAL A 9 -18.59 5.33 -5.82
CA VAL A 9 -18.74 3.95 -6.28
C VAL A 9 -17.50 3.49 -7.06
N PHE A 10 -16.98 4.29 -7.98
CA PHE A 10 -15.76 3.94 -8.72
C PHE A 10 -14.53 3.80 -7.81
N GLY A 11 -14.40 4.67 -6.79
CA GLY A 11 -13.34 4.54 -5.78
C GLY A 11 -13.41 3.21 -5.02
N LEU A 12 -14.61 2.79 -4.60
CA LEU A 12 -14.81 1.51 -3.93
C LEU A 12 -14.51 0.31 -4.84
N ILE A 13 -14.92 0.37 -6.11
CA ILE A 13 -14.61 -0.69 -7.09
C ILE A 13 -13.09 -0.79 -7.32
N GLY A 14 -12.40 0.35 -7.42
CA GLY A 14 -10.94 0.38 -7.56
C GLY A 14 -10.24 -0.26 -6.36
N LEU A 15 -10.65 0.09 -5.13
CA LEU A 15 -10.10 -0.51 -3.91
C LEU A 15 -10.37 -2.02 -3.83
N ALA A 16 -11.56 -2.45 -4.23
CA ALA A 16 -11.90 -3.87 -4.31
C ALA A 16 -10.99 -4.60 -5.31
N TYR A 17 -10.79 -4.03 -6.50
CA TYR A 17 -9.91 -4.60 -7.52
C TYR A 17 -8.46 -4.73 -7.04
N ALA A 18 -7.90 -3.68 -6.42
CA ALA A 18 -6.58 -3.73 -5.81
C ALA A 18 -6.46 -4.86 -4.76
N TYR A 19 -7.49 -5.02 -3.92
CA TYR A 19 -7.52 -6.10 -2.93
C TYR A 19 -7.59 -7.50 -3.58
N PHE A 20 -8.37 -7.67 -4.65
CA PHE A 20 -8.41 -8.92 -5.40
C PHE A 20 -7.06 -9.25 -6.05
N THR A 21 -6.41 -8.26 -6.64
CA THR A 21 -5.08 -8.41 -7.25
C THR A 21 -4.03 -8.80 -6.20
N TYR A 22 -4.03 -8.13 -5.05
CA TYR A 22 -3.17 -8.50 -3.92
C TYR A 22 -3.39 -9.95 -3.49
N GLN A 23 -4.64 -10.40 -3.31
CA GLN A 23 -4.93 -11.78 -2.94
C GLN A 23 -4.47 -12.79 -4.00
N LYS A 24 -4.60 -12.45 -5.29
CA LYS A 24 -4.15 -13.32 -6.38
C LYS A 24 -2.64 -13.52 -6.33
N ILE A 25 -1.89 -12.46 -6.02
CA ILE A 25 -0.45 -12.55 -5.81
C ILE A 25 -0.15 -13.38 -4.58
N GLU A 26 -0.80 -13.11 -3.44
CA GLU A 26 -0.52 -13.80 -2.18
C GLU A 26 -0.69 -15.32 -2.27
N LYS A 27 -1.58 -15.81 -3.13
CA LYS A 27 -1.79 -17.25 -3.41
C LYS A 27 -0.67 -17.91 -4.23
N GLN A 28 0.20 -17.15 -4.89
CA GLN A 28 1.33 -17.70 -5.65
C GLN A 28 2.43 -18.24 -4.71
N PRO A 29 3.21 -19.24 -5.16
CA PRO A 29 4.28 -19.81 -4.36
C PRO A 29 5.37 -18.78 -4.04
N ALA A 30 5.76 -18.70 -2.77
CA ALA A 30 6.83 -17.82 -2.29
C ALA A 30 8.25 -18.42 -2.46
N GLY A 31 8.37 -19.46 -3.30
CA GLY A 31 9.61 -20.14 -3.60
C GLY A 31 10.18 -21.00 -2.48
N ASN A 32 11.50 -21.22 -2.54
CA ASN A 32 12.23 -22.11 -1.64
C ASN A 32 12.46 -21.49 -0.24
N GLU A 33 13.04 -22.26 0.67
CA GLU A 33 13.28 -21.85 2.06
C GLU A 33 14.12 -20.57 2.17
N LYS A 34 15.22 -20.49 1.40
CA LYS A 34 16.10 -19.32 1.39
C LYS A 34 15.40 -18.07 0.86
N MET A 35 14.57 -18.20 -0.17
CA MET A 35 13.76 -17.08 -0.69
C MET A 35 12.76 -16.59 0.37
N ARG A 36 12.10 -17.50 1.09
CA ARG A 36 11.15 -17.17 2.14
C ARG A 36 11.81 -16.49 3.34
N GLU A 37 13.00 -16.94 3.73
CA GLU A 37 13.79 -16.33 4.80
C GLU A 37 14.14 -14.87 4.47
N ILE A 38 14.72 -14.62 3.29
CA ILE A 38 15.09 -13.27 2.84
C ILE A 38 13.85 -12.38 2.74
N ALA A 39 12.76 -12.89 2.16
CA ALA A 39 11.50 -12.15 2.07
C ALA A 39 10.92 -11.81 3.45
N GLY A 40 11.05 -12.71 4.42
CA GLY A 40 10.67 -12.48 5.81
C GLY A 40 11.48 -11.35 6.44
N ALA A 41 12.81 -11.36 6.27
CA ALA A 41 13.68 -10.31 6.75
C ALA A 41 13.32 -8.95 6.15
N ILE A 42 13.13 -8.87 4.83
CA ILE A 42 12.71 -7.64 4.13
C ILE A 42 11.36 -7.16 4.67
N ARG A 43 10.36 -8.04 4.77
CA ARG A 43 9.02 -7.67 5.26
C ARG A 43 9.06 -7.15 6.69
N SER A 44 9.87 -7.76 7.55
CA SER A 44 10.03 -7.33 8.94
C SER A 44 10.69 -5.94 9.04
N GLY A 45 11.77 -5.71 8.28
CA GLY A 45 12.46 -4.42 8.22
C GLY A 45 11.60 -3.32 7.65
N ALA A 46 10.90 -3.58 6.54
CA ALA A 46 9.95 -2.68 5.91
C ALA A 46 8.82 -2.27 6.86
N THR A 47 8.25 -3.24 7.60
CA THR A 47 7.20 -2.97 8.59
C THR A 47 7.73 -2.16 9.78
N ALA A 48 8.97 -2.42 10.23
CA ALA A 48 9.60 -1.68 11.31
C ALA A 48 9.86 -0.21 10.90
N PHE A 49 10.37 0.00 9.68
CA PHE A 49 10.57 1.32 9.10
C PHE A 49 9.25 2.10 9.00
N LEU A 50 8.21 1.52 8.38
CA LEU A 50 6.91 2.19 8.25
C LEU A 50 6.28 2.54 9.59
N LYS A 51 6.38 1.67 10.60
CA LYS A 51 5.87 1.98 11.94
C LYS A 51 6.58 3.18 12.55
N ARG A 52 7.90 3.27 12.38
CA ARG A 52 8.68 4.41 12.87
C ARG A 52 8.36 5.68 12.08
N GLU A 53 8.37 5.62 10.76
CA GLU A 53 8.03 6.74 9.88
C GLU A 53 6.63 7.27 10.17
N THR A 54 5.63 6.38 10.26
CA THR A 54 4.24 6.75 10.55
C THR A 54 4.11 7.41 11.93
N ALA A 55 4.91 7.02 12.92
CA ALA A 55 4.89 7.67 14.23
C ALA A 55 5.40 9.12 14.15
N TYR A 56 6.49 9.39 13.42
CA TYR A 56 6.97 10.75 13.21
C TYR A 56 6.02 11.58 12.34
N LEU A 57 5.50 10.99 11.26
CA LEU A 57 4.51 11.65 10.39
C LEU A 57 3.22 11.97 11.13
N ALA A 58 2.74 11.12 12.03
CA ALA A 58 1.53 11.38 12.81
C ALA A 58 1.68 12.64 13.68
N VAL A 59 2.87 12.84 14.29
CA VAL A 59 3.17 14.06 15.04
C VAL A 59 3.16 15.27 14.12
N PHE A 60 3.83 15.17 12.96
CA PHE A 60 3.85 16.24 11.97
C PHE A 60 2.44 16.62 11.48
N VAL A 61 1.61 15.64 11.14
CA VAL A 61 0.20 15.84 10.72
C VAL A 61 -0.59 16.53 11.83
N GLY A 62 -0.39 16.14 13.10
CA GLY A 62 -1.03 16.80 14.24
C GLY A 62 -0.64 18.27 14.38
N VAL A 63 0.65 18.59 14.24
CA VAL A 63 1.14 19.98 14.31
C VAL A 63 0.57 20.83 13.18
N VAL A 64 0.57 20.33 11.94
CA VAL A 64 0.01 21.05 10.79
C VAL A 64 -1.50 21.23 10.94
N PHE A 65 -2.23 20.22 11.43
CA PHE A 65 -3.65 20.33 11.70
C PHE A 65 -3.97 21.47 12.68
N LEU A 66 -3.22 21.57 13.79
CA LEU A 66 -3.38 22.64 14.77
C LEU A 66 -3.01 24.01 14.22
N ALA A 67 -2.04 24.09 13.31
CA ALA A 67 -1.66 25.34 12.64
C ALA A 67 -2.72 25.80 11.61
N LEU A 68 -3.35 24.86 10.90
CA LEU A 68 -4.36 25.18 9.87
C LEU A 68 -5.70 25.59 10.47
N TRP A 69 -6.07 25.04 11.63
CA TRP A 69 -7.35 25.32 12.29
C TRP A 69 -7.66 26.83 12.44
N PRO A 70 -6.80 27.65 13.08
CA PRO A 70 -7.09 29.06 13.26
C PRO A 70 -6.88 29.88 11.98
N SER A 71 -6.09 29.40 11.02
CA SER A 71 -5.72 30.18 9.84
C SER A 71 -6.69 30.03 8.67
N LEU A 72 -7.12 28.80 8.36
CA LEU A 72 -7.96 28.48 7.20
C LEU A 72 -9.34 27.93 7.60
N GLY A 73 -9.56 27.66 8.88
CA GLY A 73 -10.81 27.14 9.42
C GLY A 73 -10.83 25.62 9.58
N PHE A 74 -11.85 25.15 10.29
CA PHE A 74 -11.96 23.76 10.72
C PHE A 74 -12.17 22.77 9.58
N GLU A 75 -12.93 23.15 8.55
CA GLU A 75 -13.25 22.28 7.41
C GLU A 75 -12.00 21.90 6.60
N THR A 76 -11.08 22.86 6.40
CA THR A 76 -9.81 22.61 5.71
C THR A 76 -8.88 21.74 6.55
N ALA A 77 -8.81 21.98 7.86
CA ALA A 77 -8.01 21.16 8.77
C ALA A 77 -8.46 19.69 8.78
N ILE A 78 -9.77 19.43 8.86
CA ILE A 78 -10.31 18.06 8.78
C ILE A 78 -9.99 17.42 7.43
N SER A 79 -10.19 18.15 6.33
CA SER A 79 -9.93 17.61 4.99
C SER A 79 -8.45 17.23 4.82
N TYR A 80 -7.53 18.02 5.37
CA TYR A 80 -6.09 17.71 5.44
C TYR A 80 -5.80 16.44 6.25
N ALA A 81 -6.38 16.32 7.46
CA ALA A 81 -6.19 15.15 8.31
C ALA A 81 -6.70 13.87 7.62
N MET A 82 -7.89 13.94 7.00
CA MET A 82 -8.49 12.80 6.31
C MET A 82 -7.67 12.37 5.10
N GLY A 83 -7.19 13.32 4.29
CA GLY A 83 -6.27 13.04 3.17
C GLY A 83 -4.95 12.42 3.63
N SER A 84 -4.39 12.91 4.74
CA SER A 84 -3.16 12.36 5.32
C SER A 84 -3.32 10.92 5.77
N ILE A 85 -4.45 10.59 6.43
CA ILE A 85 -4.76 9.21 6.83
C ILE A 85 -4.91 8.31 5.61
N CYS A 86 -5.64 8.75 4.58
CA CYS A 86 -5.79 7.98 3.34
C CYS A 86 -4.44 7.73 2.67
N SER A 87 -3.53 8.71 2.65
CA SER A 87 -2.18 8.58 2.10
C SER A 87 -1.34 7.54 2.88
N LEU A 88 -1.36 7.61 4.22
CA LEU A 88 -0.67 6.63 5.07
C LEU A 88 -1.20 5.21 4.87
N CYS A 89 -2.52 5.05 4.78
CA CYS A 89 -3.16 3.77 4.49
C CYS A 89 -2.73 3.20 3.12
N ALA A 90 -2.69 4.05 2.08
CA ALA A 90 -2.24 3.65 0.75
C ALA A 90 -0.77 3.22 0.75
N GLY A 91 0.11 3.98 1.42
CA GLY A 91 1.54 3.63 1.55
C GLY A 91 1.75 2.29 2.27
N PHE A 92 1.01 2.05 3.35
CA PHE A 92 1.10 0.80 4.11
C PHE A 92 0.60 -0.42 3.32
N ALA A 93 -0.52 -0.27 2.60
CA ALA A 93 -1.06 -1.31 1.73
C ALA A 93 -0.10 -1.61 0.56
N GLY A 94 0.42 -0.58 -0.09
CA GLY A 94 1.38 -0.70 -1.19
C GLY A 94 2.68 -1.40 -0.77
N MET A 95 3.23 -1.07 0.40
CA MET A 95 4.45 -1.74 0.87
C MET A 95 4.21 -3.22 1.20
N LYS A 96 3.05 -3.57 1.75
CA LYS A 96 2.67 -4.98 1.95
C LYS A 96 2.55 -5.73 0.62
N ALA A 97 1.91 -5.12 -0.38
CA ALA A 97 1.78 -5.70 -1.71
C ALA A 97 3.16 -5.90 -2.37
N ALA A 98 4.01 -4.87 -2.38
CA ALA A 98 5.35 -4.93 -2.96
C ALA A 98 6.23 -5.99 -2.31
N THR A 99 6.29 -6.03 -0.97
CA THR A 99 7.10 -7.03 -0.24
C THR A 99 6.59 -8.46 -0.46
N ALA A 100 5.28 -8.65 -0.64
CA ALA A 100 4.71 -9.94 -1.00
C ALA A 100 4.99 -10.33 -2.45
N ALA A 101 4.93 -9.39 -3.39
CA ALA A 101 5.14 -9.63 -4.82
C ALA A 101 6.60 -9.98 -5.15
N ASN A 102 7.58 -9.30 -4.52
CA ASN A 102 9.01 -9.46 -4.83
C ASN A 102 9.46 -10.93 -4.85
N VAL A 103 9.18 -11.69 -3.78
CA VAL A 103 9.61 -13.09 -3.68
C VAL A 103 8.92 -14.00 -4.70
N ARG A 104 7.66 -13.70 -5.04
CA ARG A 104 6.87 -14.46 -6.00
C ARG A 104 7.29 -14.17 -7.44
N THR A 105 7.66 -12.92 -7.73
CA THR A 105 8.32 -12.53 -8.99
C THR A 105 9.64 -13.27 -9.15
N THR A 106 10.48 -13.31 -8.10
CA THR A 106 11.74 -14.07 -8.14
C THR A 106 11.50 -15.56 -8.36
N GLN A 107 10.52 -16.16 -7.68
CA GLN A 107 10.17 -17.56 -7.89
C GLN A 107 9.76 -17.83 -9.35
N ALA A 108 8.85 -17.03 -9.90
CA ALA A 108 8.41 -17.17 -11.30
C ALA A 108 9.57 -17.02 -12.29
N ALA A 109 10.49 -16.08 -12.04
CA ALA A 109 11.69 -15.91 -12.84
C ALA A 109 12.64 -17.12 -12.74
N SER A 110 12.78 -17.71 -11.55
CA SER A 110 13.63 -18.90 -11.33
C SER A 110 13.14 -20.15 -12.06
N GLU A 111 11.84 -20.23 -12.34
CA GLU A 111 11.22 -21.29 -13.15
C GLU A 111 11.25 -20.98 -14.66
N ASN A 112 12.07 -20.00 -15.09
CA ASN A 112 12.14 -19.50 -16.47
C ASN A 112 10.81 -18.94 -17.03
N ASN A 113 9.89 -18.55 -16.15
CA ASN A 113 8.59 -18.00 -16.55
C ASN A 113 8.60 -16.47 -16.47
N THR A 114 9.25 -15.84 -17.45
CA THR A 114 9.43 -14.37 -17.51
C THR A 114 8.10 -13.62 -17.66
N SER A 115 7.14 -14.18 -18.39
CA SER A 115 5.80 -13.59 -18.53
C SER A 115 5.07 -13.53 -17.19
N LEU A 116 5.08 -14.64 -16.43
CA LEU A 116 4.49 -14.67 -15.10
C LEU A 116 5.24 -13.74 -14.14
N ALA A 117 6.56 -13.70 -14.18
CA ALA A 117 7.35 -12.81 -13.34
C ALA A 117 7.00 -11.34 -13.58
N LEU A 118 6.90 -10.92 -14.86
CA LEU A 118 6.49 -9.57 -15.23
C LEU A 118 5.06 -9.28 -14.76
N MET A 119 4.12 -10.19 -14.99
CA MET A 119 2.73 -10.02 -14.56
C MET A 119 2.62 -9.93 -13.04
N THR A 120 3.36 -10.73 -12.27
CA THR A 120 3.36 -10.65 -10.80
C THR A 120 4.00 -9.35 -10.31
N ALA A 121 5.07 -8.87 -10.95
CA ALA A 121 5.69 -7.59 -10.60
C ALA A 121 4.76 -6.41 -10.91
N PHE A 122 4.13 -6.42 -12.08
CA PHE A 122 3.21 -5.37 -12.51
C PHE A 122 1.96 -5.32 -11.63
N ASN A 123 1.33 -6.48 -11.41
CA ASN A 123 0.17 -6.59 -10.52
C ASN A 123 0.52 -6.27 -9.06
N GLY A 124 1.78 -6.47 -8.64
CA GLY A 124 2.24 -6.11 -7.30
C GLY A 124 2.26 -4.60 -7.04
N GLY A 125 2.27 -3.79 -8.10
CA GLY A 125 2.20 -2.33 -8.04
C GLY A 125 0.85 -1.73 -8.46
N ALA A 126 -0.12 -2.55 -8.91
CA ALA A 126 -1.44 -2.13 -9.37
C ALA A 126 -2.50 -2.25 -8.27
#